data_AF-A0A9E5ZJ22-F1
#
_entry.id   AF-A0A9E5ZJ22-F1
#
_cell.length_a   1.000
_cell.length_b   1.000
_cell.length_c   1.000
_cell.angle_alpha   90.00
_cell.angle_beta   90.00
_cell.angle_gamma   90.00
#
_symmetry.space_group_name_H-M   'P 1'
#
loop_
_entity.id
_entity.type
_entity.pdbx_description
1 polymer ?
#
loop_
_entity_poly.entity_id
_entity_poly.type
_entity_poly.pdbx_seq_one_letter_code
_entity_poly.pdbx_strand_id
1 'polypeptide(L)'
;MKNFILSLLLLTTLSISAQNNKFIGEYELSPSYNIDSNELKKSLNINNDNTFSFHYYQNSKGMLSEKSLYGKGTWTAKGNYIYFHTQESDLNEKYTLNFNNSKAVFKSKHLRDKSSRIIIPNLLFIKTDIFWMERVKLDRQ
;
A
#
# COMPACT_ATOMS: atom_id res chain seq x y z
N MET A 1 -11.65 51.12 23.26
CA MET A 1 -10.49 50.20 23.23
C MET A 1 -11.05 48.79 23.29
N LYS A 2 -11.51 48.22 22.16
CA LYS A 2 -10.66 47.52 21.19
C LYS A 2 -9.73 46.61 21.99
N ASN A 3 -10.17 45.38 22.32
CA ASN A 3 -9.31 44.24 22.66
C ASN A 3 -10.05 42.96 23.14
N PHE A 4 -11.39 42.90 23.18
CA PHE A 4 -12.06 41.64 23.58
C PHE A 4 -12.63 40.79 22.44
N ILE A 5 -12.51 41.22 21.18
CA ILE A 5 -13.05 40.47 20.02
C ILE A 5 -12.00 39.55 19.36
N LEU A 6 -10.73 39.57 19.78
CA LEU A 6 -9.68 38.77 19.12
C LEU A 6 -9.45 37.37 19.69
N SER A 7 -10.04 37.00 20.84
CA SER A 7 -9.74 35.70 21.48
C SER A 7 -10.69 34.55 21.15
N LEU A 8 -11.79 34.78 20.41
CA LEU A 8 -12.81 33.72 20.19
C LEU A 8 -12.75 33.07 18.81
N LEU A 9 -11.81 33.47 17.93
CA LEU A 9 -11.77 33.05 16.52
C LEU A 9 -10.68 32.00 16.22
N LEU A 10 -10.38 31.12 17.19
CA LEU A 10 -9.39 30.03 17.02
C LEU A 10 -9.95 28.64 17.35
N LEU A 11 -11.28 28.48 17.37
CA LEU A 11 -11.96 27.22 17.71
C LEU A 11 -12.75 26.60 16.56
N THR A 12 -12.24 26.67 15.33
CA THR A 12 -12.71 25.85 14.18
C THR A 12 -11.53 25.85 13.18
N THR A 13 -10.99 24.79 12.59
CA THR A 13 -11.41 23.42 12.31
C THR A 13 -10.15 22.55 12.16
N LEU A 14 -9.77 21.78 13.17
CA LEU A 14 -8.85 20.64 12.98
C LEU A 14 -9.59 19.39 13.42
N SER A 15 -10.63 19.05 12.65
CA SER A 15 -11.15 17.70 12.61
C SER A 15 -10.10 16.86 11.88
N ILE A 16 -9.02 16.48 12.58
CA ILE A 16 -8.17 15.39 12.13
C ILE A 16 -9.07 14.17 12.18
N SER A 17 -9.65 13.82 11.04
CA SER A 17 -10.28 12.53 10.89
C SER A 17 -9.16 11.50 10.96
N ALA A 18 -8.83 11.06 12.16
CA ALA A 18 -8.19 9.77 12.37
C ALA A 18 -9.22 8.68 12.02
N GLN A 19 -9.72 8.69 10.78
CA GLN A 19 -10.31 7.49 10.21
C GLN A 19 -9.15 6.53 10.13
N ASN A 20 -9.06 5.64 11.11
CA ASN A 20 -8.04 4.62 11.15
C ASN A 20 -8.28 3.74 9.93
N ASN A 21 -7.59 4.08 8.84
CA ASN A 21 -7.90 3.55 7.55
C ASN A 21 -7.35 2.14 7.53
N LYS A 22 -8.25 1.16 7.49
CA LYS A 22 -7.91 -0.27 7.56
C LYS A 22 -6.93 -0.73 6.50
N PHE A 23 -6.59 0.09 5.51
CA PHE A 23 -5.63 -0.22 4.45
C PHE A 23 -4.19 0.26 4.77
N ILE A 24 -4.00 1.20 5.70
CA ILE A 24 -2.68 1.71 6.10
C ILE A 24 -1.83 0.58 6.70
N GLY A 25 -0.54 0.59 6.38
CA GLY A 25 0.44 -0.34 6.93
C GLY A 25 1.46 -0.81 5.89
N GLU A 26 2.38 -1.63 6.38
CA GLU A 26 3.41 -2.28 5.57
C GLU A 26 2.96 -3.69 5.17
N TYR A 27 3.19 -4.04 3.91
CA TYR A 27 2.83 -5.32 3.34
C TYR A 27 4.02 -5.92 2.62
N GLU A 28 4.20 -7.22 2.75
CA GLU A 28 5.27 -7.96 2.07
C GLU A 28 4.74 -9.18 1.33
N LEU A 29 5.51 -9.65 0.35
CA LEU A 29 5.19 -10.85 -0.41
C LEU A 29 4.92 -12.03 0.54
N SER A 30 3.75 -12.65 0.39
CA SER A 30 3.38 -13.79 1.22
C SER A 30 4.40 -14.93 1.06
N PRO A 31 4.87 -15.57 2.14
CA PRO A 31 5.93 -16.59 2.08
C PRO A 31 5.62 -17.76 1.13
N SER A 32 4.33 -18.05 0.87
CA SER A 32 3.89 -19.07 -0.08
C SER A 32 4.26 -18.81 -1.54
N TYR A 33 4.70 -17.59 -1.87
CA TYR A 33 5.21 -17.23 -3.20
C TYR A 33 6.74 -17.28 -3.30
N ASN A 34 7.44 -17.58 -2.20
CA ASN A 34 8.89 -17.67 -2.16
C ASN A 34 9.29 -19.15 -2.25
N ILE A 35 9.40 -19.66 -3.48
CA ILE A 35 9.82 -21.03 -3.78
C ILE A 35 11.29 -20.98 -4.23
N ASP A 36 12.16 -21.60 -3.43
CA ASP A 36 13.57 -21.95 -3.66
C ASP A 36 14.59 -20.84 -4.04
N SER A 37 15.60 -20.69 -3.15
CA SER A 37 16.94 -20.08 -3.34
C SER A 37 17.07 -18.67 -3.93
N ASN A 38 15.96 -18.02 -4.28
CA ASN A 38 15.90 -16.68 -4.84
C ASN A 38 15.34 -15.72 -3.78
N GLU A 39 16.11 -14.70 -3.43
CA GLU A 39 15.65 -13.61 -2.59
C GLU A 39 14.71 -12.70 -3.40
N LEU A 40 13.45 -13.12 -3.53
CA LEU A 40 12.38 -12.31 -4.09
C LEU A 40 11.64 -11.60 -2.97
N LYS A 41 11.65 -10.27 -2.98
CA LYS A 41 10.88 -9.43 -2.05
C LYS A 41 10.00 -8.46 -2.83
N LYS A 42 8.77 -8.28 -2.35
CA LYS A 42 7.85 -7.23 -2.82
C LYS A 42 7.31 -6.56 -1.57
N SER A 43 7.65 -5.29 -1.37
CA SER A 43 7.24 -4.50 -0.20
C SER A 43 6.37 -3.35 -0.67
N LEU A 44 5.22 -3.17 -0.03
CA LEU A 44 4.26 -2.10 -0.30
C LEU A 44 3.95 -1.39 1.01
N ASN A 45 4.16 -0.07 1.06
CA ASN A 45 3.76 0.77 2.17
C ASN A 45 2.57 1.64 1.76
N ILE A 46 1.49 1.58 2.54
CA ILE A 46 0.31 2.43 2.39
C ILE A 46 0.31 3.46 3.53
N ASN A 47 0.59 4.71 3.19
CA ASN A 47 0.77 5.79 4.16
C ASN A 47 -0.56 6.48 4.51
N ASN A 48 -0.60 7.15 5.67
CA ASN A 48 -1.79 7.87 6.15
C ASN A 48 -2.09 9.18 5.38
N ASP A 49 -1.12 9.71 4.65
CA ASP A 49 -1.24 10.91 3.81
C ASP A 49 -1.77 10.62 2.40
N ASN A 50 -2.43 9.47 2.21
CA ASN A 50 -2.93 8.96 0.93
C ASN A 50 -1.85 8.66 -0.11
N THR A 51 -0.58 8.55 0.29
CA THR A 51 0.50 8.09 -0.60
C THR A 51 0.83 6.62 -0.40
N PHE A 52 1.48 6.01 -1.39
CA PHE A 52 2.07 4.69 -1.26
C PHE A 52 3.47 4.64 -1.85
N SER A 53 4.27 3.68 -1.39
CA SER A 53 5.54 3.32 -2.02
C SER A 53 5.63 1.81 -2.19
N PHE A 54 6.28 1.38 -3.26
CA PHE A 54 6.44 -0.01 -3.61
C PHE A 54 7.89 -0.29 -3.99
N HIS A 55 8.41 -1.43 -3.54
CA HIS A 55 9.73 -1.91 -3.86
C HIS A 55 9.67 -3.40 -4.24
N TYR A 56 10.12 -3.70 -5.45
CA TYR A 56 10.42 -5.05 -5.88
C TYR A 56 11.93 -5.24 -5.84
N TYR A 57 12.35 -6.34 -5.22
CA TYR A 57 13.74 -6.76 -5.16
C TYR A 57 13.83 -8.22 -5.60
N GLN A 58 14.78 -8.53 -6.46
CA GLN A 58 15.12 -9.89 -6.83
C GLN A 58 16.64 -10.06 -6.84
N ASN A 59 17.10 -11.07 -6.11
CA ASN A 59 18.45 -11.58 -6.19
C ASN A 59 18.41 -13.11 -6.24
N SER A 60 19.03 -13.69 -7.26
CA SER A 60 19.00 -15.13 -7.52
C SER A 60 20.38 -15.62 -7.90
N LYS A 61 20.75 -16.83 -7.45
CA LYS A 61 22.00 -17.46 -7.85
C LYS A 61 22.05 -17.60 -9.38
N GLY A 62 23.07 -17.03 -10.01
CA GLY A 62 23.24 -17.01 -11.47
C GLY A 62 22.84 -15.70 -12.15
N MET A 63 22.31 -14.72 -11.40
CA MET A 63 22.09 -13.37 -11.92
C MET A 63 23.38 -12.54 -11.79
N LEU A 64 23.74 -11.78 -12.83
CA LEU A 64 24.94 -10.93 -12.83
C LEU A 64 24.83 -9.75 -11.87
N SER A 65 23.61 -9.27 -11.64
CA SER A 65 23.31 -8.19 -10.70
C SER A 65 21.92 -8.41 -10.10
N GLU A 66 21.71 -7.86 -8.91
CA GLU A 66 20.35 -7.74 -8.35
C GLU A 66 19.46 -6.84 -9.21
N LYS A 67 18.15 -6.99 -9.07
CA LYS A 67 17.16 -6.16 -9.74
C LYS A 67 16.25 -5.50 -8.73
N SER A 68 16.25 -4.17 -8.74
CA SER A 68 15.40 -3.33 -7.91
C SER A 68 14.50 -2.48 -8.79
N LEU A 69 13.19 -2.53 -8.54
CA LEU A 69 12.19 -1.71 -9.22
C LEU A 69 11.33 -1.00 -8.19
N TYR A 70 11.07 0.29 -8.40
CA TYR A 70 10.32 1.11 -7.46
C TYR A 70 9.08 1.70 -8.10
N GLY A 71 8.02 1.82 -7.31
CA GLY A 71 6.81 2.56 -7.65
C GLY A 71 6.40 3.46 -6.49
N LYS A 72 5.70 4.54 -6.80
CA LYS A 72 5.07 5.41 -5.82
C LYS A 72 3.86 6.09 -6.42
N GLY A 73 3.08 6.75 -5.58
CA GLY A 73 1.97 7.57 -6.00
C GLY A 73 0.95 7.72 -4.88
N THR A 74 -0.32 7.83 -5.25
CA THR A 74 -1.44 7.99 -4.31
C THR A 74 -2.38 6.80 -4.37
N TRP A 75 -3.23 6.67 -3.35
CA TRP A 75 -4.25 5.63 -3.31
C TRP A 75 -5.59 6.16 -2.83
N THR A 76 -6.66 5.51 -3.29
CA THR A 76 -8.03 5.73 -2.84
C THR A 76 -8.68 4.40 -2.47
N ALA A 77 -9.77 4.44 -1.69
CA ALA A 77 -10.44 3.22 -1.25
C ALA A 77 -11.97 3.31 -1.40
N LYS A 78 -12.59 2.16 -1.72
CA LYS A 78 -14.04 1.99 -1.75
C LYS A 78 -14.41 0.60 -1.24
N GLY A 79 -15.08 0.53 -0.09
CA GLY A 79 -15.43 -0.74 0.55
C GLY A 79 -14.20 -1.50 1.02
N ASN A 80 -13.93 -2.67 0.44
CA ASN A 80 -12.71 -3.46 0.68
C ASN A 80 -11.67 -3.32 -0.45
N TYR A 81 -11.92 -2.46 -1.43
CA TYR A 81 -11.01 -2.26 -2.56
C TYR A 81 -10.14 -1.03 -2.34
N ILE A 82 -8.86 -1.17 -2.66
CA ILE A 82 -7.89 -0.07 -2.79
C ILE A 82 -7.52 0.08 -4.26
N TYR A 83 -7.41 1.33 -4.70
CA TYR A 83 -7.08 1.73 -6.07
C TYR A 83 -5.80 2.57 -6.02
N PHE A 84 -4.85 2.25 -6.87
CA PHE A 84 -3.56 2.92 -6.94
C PHE A 84 -3.50 3.86 -8.15
N HIS A 85 -2.84 5.00 -7.95
CA HIS A 85 -2.70 6.04 -8.96
C HIS A 85 -1.25 6.53 -8.95
N THR A 86 -0.61 6.51 -10.12
CA THR A 86 0.73 7.03 -10.35
C THR A 86 0.64 8.16 -11.35
N GLN A 87 1.06 9.37 -10.96
CA GLN A 87 1.13 10.51 -11.87
C GLN A 87 2.47 10.51 -12.63
N GLU A 88 2.56 11.28 -13.71
CA GLU A 88 3.84 11.44 -14.42
C GLU A 88 4.94 12.00 -13.50
N SER A 89 4.60 12.92 -12.59
CA SER A 89 5.52 13.46 -11.58
C SER A 89 5.99 12.42 -10.55
N ASP A 90 5.31 11.29 -10.43
CA ASP A 90 5.71 10.19 -9.57
C ASP A 90 6.78 9.30 -10.22
N LEU A 91 6.97 9.42 -11.53
CA LEU A 91 7.91 8.64 -12.32
C LEU A 91 9.23 9.39 -12.52
N ASN A 92 10.35 8.69 -12.35
CA ASN A 92 11.69 9.18 -12.64
C ASN A 92 12.67 8.01 -12.81
N GLU A 93 13.97 8.30 -12.89
CA GLU A 93 15.02 7.27 -13.05
C GLU A 93 14.97 6.15 -12.00
N LYS A 94 14.54 6.47 -10.77
CA LYS A 94 14.39 5.49 -9.69
C LYS A 94 13.01 4.85 -9.67
N TYR A 95 11.96 5.66 -9.76
CA TYR A 95 10.56 5.21 -9.69
C TYR A 95 10.01 4.99 -11.09
N THR A 96 10.09 3.75 -11.56
CA THR A 96 9.76 3.39 -12.94
C THR A 96 8.44 2.62 -13.07
N LEU A 97 7.90 2.09 -11.97
CA LEU A 97 6.67 1.31 -11.98
C LEU A 97 5.43 2.20 -11.94
N ASN A 98 4.62 2.09 -12.98
CA ASN A 98 3.32 2.74 -13.08
C ASN A 98 2.21 1.84 -12.52
N PHE A 99 1.59 2.26 -11.42
CA PHE A 99 0.49 1.54 -10.78
C PHE A 99 -0.91 2.02 -11.22
N ASN A 100 -1.02 2.90 -12.21
CA ASN A 100 -2.33 3.24 -12.78
C ASN A 100 -3.10 1.98 -13.19
N ASN A 101 -4.43 2.06 -13.09
CA ASN A 101 -5.35 0.94 -13.29
C ASN A 101 -5.17 -0.25 -12.33
N SER A 102 -4.27 -0.16 -11.34
CA SER A 102 -4.06 -1.22 -10.37
C SER A 102 -5.10 -1.15 -9.25
N LYS A 103 -5.67 -2.31 -8.90
CA LYS A 103 -6.62 -2.45 -7.81
C LYS A 103 -6.33 -3.71 -7.01
N ALA A 104 -6.44 -3.60 -5.70
CA ALA A 104 -6.31 -4.73 -4.79
C ALA A 104 -7.53 -4.84 -3.87
N VAL A 105 -7.82 -6.04 -3.41
CA VAL A 105 -8.83 -6.29 -2.37
C VAL A 105 -8.14 -6.53 -1.05
N PHE A 106 -8.57 -5.80 -0.02
CA PHE A 106 -8.17 -6.03 1.36
C PHE A 106 -8.99 -7.16 1.96
N LYS A 107 -8.29 -8.17 2.47
CA LYS A 107 -8.89 -9.31 3.16
C LYS A 107 -8.39 -9.32 4.59
N SER A 108 -9.32 -9.35 5.53
CA SER A 108 -9.08 -9.53 6.95
C SER A 108 -10.14 -10.44 7.53
N LYS A 109 -9.97 -10.86 8.79
CA LYS A 109 -11.03 -11.56 9.51
C LYS A 109 -12.29 -10.71 9.53
N HIS A 110 -13.42 -11.32 9.19
CA HIS A 110 -14.71 -10.64 9.22
C HIS A 110 -15.16 -10.49 10.68
N LEU A 111 -15.76 -9.35 11.06
CA LEU A 111 -16.20 -9.08 12.44
C LEU A 111 -17.17 -10.13 13.00
N ARG A 112 -17.92 -10.82 12.13
CA ARG A 112 -18.86 -11.89 12.50
C ARG A 112 -18.21 -13.28 12.60
N ASP A 113 -16.96 -13.45 12.15
CA ASP A 113 -16.25 -14.72 12.27
C ASP A 113 -15.72 -14.89 13.70
N LYS A 114 -16.35 -15.78 14.47
CA LYS A 114 -16.01 -16.10 15.86
C LYS A 114 -15.02 -17.28 16.00
N SER A 115 -14.55 -17.86 14.89
CA SER A 115 -13.63 -19.00 14.95
C SER A 115 -12.28 -18.59 15.57
N SER A 116 -11.54 -19.53 16.15
CA SER A 116 -10.21 -19.28 16.73
C SER A 116 -9.10 -19.13 15.69
N ARG A 117 -9.42 -19.23 14.40
CA ARG A 117 -8.45 -19.13 13.31
C ARG A 117 -7.81 -17.74 13.26
N ILE A 118 -6.48 -17.72 13.09
CA ILE A 118 -5.69 -16.52 12.84
C ILE A 118 -5.74 -16.23 11.34
N ILE A 119 -6.16 -15.03 10.97
CA ILE A 119 -6.20 -14.56 9.58
C ILE A 119 -5.32 -13.33 9.49
N ILE A 120 -4.19 -13.47 8.81
CA ILE A 120 -3.27 -12.36 8.54
C ILE A 120 -3.94 -11.43 7.51
N PRO A 121 -4.16 -10.14 7.83
CA PRO A 121 -4.67 -9.18 6.87
C PRO A 121 -3.77 -9.08 5.65
N ASN A 122 -4.34 -9.01 4.46
CA ASN A 122 -3.56 -8.97 3.22
C ASN A 122 -4.23 -8.15 2.13
N LEU A 123 -3.42 -7.73 1.17
CA LEU A 123 -3.84 -7.16 -0.09
C LEU A 123 -3.64 -8.20 -1.21
N LEU A 124 -4.71 -8.51 -1.93
CA LEU A 124 -4.65 -9.32 -3.15
C LEU A 124 -4.85 -8.42 -4.36
N PHE A 125 -3.82 -8.28 -5.19
CA PHE A 125 -3.90 -7.56 -6.45
C PHE A 125 -4.78 -8.33 -7.43
N ILE A 126 -5.91 -7.74 -7.84
CA ILE A 126 -6.90 -8.40 -8.71
C ILE A 126 -6.94 -7.81 -10.12
N LYS A 127 -6.30 -6.65 -10.34
CA LYS A 127 -6.05 -6.05 -11.65
C LYS A 127 -4.85 -5.12 -11.53
N THR A 128 -3.97 -5.13 -12.51
CA THR A 128 -2.81 -4.24 -12.63
C THR A 128 -2.24 -4.40 -14.03
N ASP A 129 -1.67 -3.33 -14.57
CA ASP A 129 -0.97 -3.39 -15.87
C ASP A 129 0.48 -3.93 -15.70
N ILE A 130 0.94 -4.07 -14.44
CA ILE A 130 2.21 -4.71 -14.09
C ILE A 130 2.00 -6.22 -14.07
N PHE A 131 2.29 -6.91 -15.17
CA PHE A 131 1.92 -8.31 -15.39
C PHE A 131 2.31 -9.28 -14.23
N TRP A 132 3.46 -9.09 -13.60
CA TRP A 132 3.96 -9.94 -12.51
C TRP A 132 3.40 -9.57 -11.12
N MET A 133 2.50 -8.58 -11.05
CA MET A 133 1.74 -8.21 -9.86
C MET A 133 0.31 -8.73 -9.87
N GLU A 134 -0.20 -9.21 -11.01
CA GLU A 134 -1.55 -9.74 -11.05
C GLU A 134 -1.69 -11.01 -10.19
N ARG A 135 -2.73 -11.08 -9.35
CA ARG A 135 -3.00 -12.16 -8.38
C ARG A 135 -1.91 -12.36 -7.31
N VAL A 136 -1.03 -11.38 -7.12
CA VAL A 136 -0.07 -11.38 -6.02
C VAL A 136 -0.76 -11.01 -4.71
N LYS A 137 -0.47 -11.80 -3.67
CA LYS A 137 -0.90 -11.54 -2.30
C LYS A 137 0.26 -10.96 -1.50
N LEU A 138 0.03 -9.81 -0.88
CA LEU A 138 0.94 -9.19 0.07
C LEU A 138 0.33 -9.25 1.48
N ASP A 139 1.01 -9.90 2.41
CA ASP A 139 0.60 -10.02 3.82
C ASP A 139 1.06 -8.79 4.60
N ARG A 140 0.16 -8.25 5.43
CA ARG A 140 0.50 -7.18 6.37
C ARG A 140 1.49 -7.71 7.42
N GLN A 141 2.51 -6.91 7.71
CA GLN A 141 3.48 -7.15 8.78
C GLN A 141 2.96 -6.72 10.16
#